data_AF-A0A7J2KAH5-F1
#
_entry.id   AF-A0A7J2KAH5-F1
#
_cell.length_a   1.000
_cell.length_b   1.000
_cell.length_c   1.000
_cell.angle_alpha   90.00
_cell.angle_beta   90.00
_cell.angle_gamma   90.00
#
_symmetry.space_group_name_H-M   'P 1'
#
loop_
_entity.id
_entity.type
_entity.pdbx_description
1 polymer ?
#
loop_
_entity_poly.entity_id
_entity_poly.type
_entity_poly.pdbx_seq_one_letter_code
_entity_poly.pdbx_strand_id
1 'polypeptide(L)'
;MDTNKNLLWDPYFELLSFLIASARGLIDEPQMYGPLRLLDAAVKLINTMEKEGRLTDELREIRQLILEKSDLVIRDEKAFIEFLDELSLKLARIIKNNLPSSKEVK
;
A
#
# COMPACT_ATOMS: atom_id res chain seq x y z
N MET A 1 28.84 -8.19 9.28
CA MET A 1 28.10 -7.15 8.53
C MET A 1 28.34 -7.45 7.07
N ASP A 2 27.34 -8.00 6.39
CA ASP A 2 27.50 -8.51 5.04
C ASP A 2 27.44 -7.35 4.03
N THR A 3 28.57 -7.04 3.43
CA THR A 3 28.84 -5.81 2.66
C THR A 3 28.50 -5.90 1.17
N ASN A 4 27.60 -6.81 0.76
CA ASN A 4 27.21 -6.96 -0.64
C ASN A 4 25.71 -7.17 -0.83
N LYS A 5 24.88 -6.32 -0.22
CA LYS A 5 23.50 -6.14 -0.72
C LYS A 5 23.56 -5.25 -1.95
N ASN A 6 23.50 -5.87 -3.13
CA ASN A 6 23.37 -5.16 -4.38
C ASN A 6 22.06 -4.35 -4.36
N LEU A 7 22.18 -3.04 -4.57
CA LEU A 7 21.12 -2.04 -4.46
C LEU A 7 19.88 -2.39 -5.30
N LEU A 8 20.06 -3.05 -6.44
CA LEU A 8 18.97 -3.46 -7.33
C LEU A 8 18.07 -4.54 -6.70
N TRP A 9 18.54 -5.24 -5.68
CA TRP A 9 17.78 -6.25 -4.94
C TRP A 9 17.28 -5.75 -3.59
N ASP A 10 17.55 -4.48 -3.25
CA ASP A 10 17.03 -3.88 -2.03
C ASP A 10 15.54 -3.54 -2.21
N PRO A 11 14.63 -4.14 -1.41
CA PRO A 11 13.20 -3.92 -1.55
C PRO A 11 12.77 -2.47 -1.27
N TYR A 12 13.53 -1.72 -0.47
CA TYR A 12 13.30 -0.30 -0.25
C TYR A 12 13.72 0.54 -1.47
N PHE A 13 14.82 0.16 -2.11
CA PHE A 13 15.24 0.80 -3.36
C PHE A 13 14.26 0.51 -4.51
N GLU A 14 13.68 -0.70 -4.55
CA GLU A 14 12.61 -1.05 -5.49
C GLU A 14 11.38 -0.14 -5.28
N LEU A 15 10.92 0.02 -4.04
CA LEU A 15 9.80 0.89 -3.70
C LEU A 15 10.11 2.36 -4.04
N LEU A 16 11.30 2.85 -3.70
CA LEU A 16 11.74 4.21 -4.02
C LEU A 16 11.73 4.46 -5.54
N SER A 17 12.30 3.52 -6.30
CA SER A 17 12.36 3.60 -7.76
C SER A 17 10.95 3.63 -8.35
N PHE A 18 10.06 2.77 -7.85
CA PHE A 18 8.66 2.74 -8.26
C PHE A 18 7.95 4.08 -7.99
N LEU A 19 8.12 4.66 -6.80
CA LEU A 19 7.51 5.93 -6.43
C LEU A 19 7.97 7.08 -7.34
N ILE A 20 9.27 7.21 -7.58
CA ILE A 20 9.85 8.29 -8.41
C ILE A 20 9.43 8.14 -9.88
N ALA A 21 9.53 6.92 -10.43
CA ALA A 21 9.13 6.65 -11.81
C ALA A 21 7.63 6.88 -12.02
N SER A 22 6.80 6.43 -11.07
CA SER A 22 5.35 6.65 -11.09
C SER A 22 5.02 8.14 -11.03
N ALA A 23 5.66 8.90 -10.14
CA ALA A 23 5.42 10.35 -10.03
C ALA A 23 5.68 11.09 -11.35
N ARG A 24 6.73 10.73 -12.09
CA ARG A 24 6.95 11.29 -13.43
C ARG A 24 5.89 10.82 -14.42
N GLY A 25 5.61 9.52 -14.48
CA GLY A 25 4.65 8.95 -15.44
C GLY A 25 3.24 9.55 -15.30
N LEU A 26 2.80 9.78 -14.06
CA LEU A 26 1.48 10.32 -13.74
C LEU A 26 1.17 11.71 -14.32
N ILE A 27 2.19 12.47 -14.74
CA ILE A 27 1.98 13.76 -15.42
C ILE A 27 1.28 13.57 -16.78
N ASP A 28 1.56 12.45 -17.45
CA ASP A 28 1.10 12.18 -18.82
C ASP A 28 0.03 11.05 -18.87
N GLU A 29 -0.36 10.49 -17.72
CA GLU A 29 -1.33 9.40 -17.57
C GLU A 29 -2.73 9.91 -17.11
N PRO A 30 -3.81 9.11 -17.25
CA PRO A 30 -5.11 9.45 -16.70
C PRO A 30 -5.05 9.73 -15.19
N GLN A 31 -5.78 10.73 -14.72
CA GLN A 31 -5.74 11.17 -13.31
C GLN A 31 -6.03 10.03 -12.31
N MET A 32 -6.93 9.11 -12.65
CA MET A 32 -7.30 7.97 -11.81
C MET A 32 -6.18 6.94 -11.62
N TYR A 33 -5.12 6.99 -12.43
CA TYR A 33 -3.96 6.14 -12.22
C TYR A 33 -3.12 6.60 -11.04
N GLY A 34 -3.24 7.86 -10.60
CA GLY A 34 -2.58 8.34 -9.38
C GLY A 34 -2.93 7.47 -8.16
N PRO A 35 -4.22 7.37 -7.79
CA PRO A 35 -4.67 6.45 -6.75
C PRO A 35 -4.22 4.99 -6.98
N LEU A 36 -4.28 4.47 -8.21
CA LEU A 36 -3.81 3.11 -8.52
C LEU A 36 -2.33 2.93 -8.19
N ARG A 37 -1.46 3.88 -8.57
CA ARG A 37 -0.02 3.84 -8.26
C ARG A 37 0.23 3.88 -6.75
N LEU A 38 -0.57 4.61 -5.98
CA LEU A 38 -0.46 4.61 -4.52
C LEU A 38 -0.80 3.25 -3.93
N LEU A 39 -1.82 2.56 -4.47
CA LEU A 39 -2.17 1.20 -4.06
C LEU A 39 -1.07 0.19 -4.41
N ASP A 40 -0.48 0.27 -5.60
CA ASP A 40 0.68 -0.55 -5.99
C ASP A 40 1.87 -0.35 -5.03
N ALA A 41 2.15 0.92 -4.68
CA ALA A 41 3.18 1.24 -3.70
C ALA A 41 2.86 0.66 -2.32
N ALA A 42 1.59 0.70 -1.89
CA ALA A 42 1.15 0.10 -0.64
C ALA A 42 1.37 -1.42 -0.63
N VAL A 43 1.06 -2.12 -1.73
CA VAL A 43 1.35 -3.55 -1.88
C VAL A 43 2.84 -3.84 -1.80
N LYS A 44 3.67 -3.06 -2.50
CA LYS A 44 5.14 -3.19 -2.42
C LYS A 44 5.66 -2.99 -0.99
N LEU A 45 5.14 -2.00 -0.28
CA LEU A 45 5.48 -1.77 1.12
C LEU A 45 5.08 -2.96 2.01
N ILE A 46 3.87 -3.49 1.86
CA ILE A 46 3.42 -4.66 2.64
C ILE A 46 4.30 -5.88 2.34
N ASN A 47 4.69 -6.09 1.08
CA ASN A 47 5.63 -7.17 0.71
C ASN A 47 7.00 -6.98 1.36
N THR A 48 7.50 -5.74 1.47
CA THR A 48 8.73 -5.44 2.21
C THR A 48 8.58 -5.76 3.69
N MET A 49 7.46 -5.36 4.31
CA MET A 49 7.17 -5.68 5.71
C MET A 49 7.07 -7.19 5.95
N GLU A 50 6.50 -7.95 5.01
CA GLU A 50 6.46 -9.42 5.08
C GLU A 50 7.85 -10.05 5.07
N LYS A 51 8.75 -9.59 4.17
CA LYS A 51 10.15 -10.04 4.14
C LYS A 51 10.90 -9.78 5.45
N GLU A 52 10.45 -8.79 6.23
CA GLU A 52 10.99 -8.46 7.55
C GLU A 52 10.31 -9.17 8.72
N GLY A 53 9.36 -10.08 8.44
CA GLY A 53 8.61 -10.79 9.48
C GLY A 53 7.57 -9.92 10.20
N ARG A 54 7.14 -8.81 9.60
CA ARG A 54 6.19 -7.84 10.17
C ARG A 54 4.79 -7.94 9.57
N LEU A 55 4.49 -9.01 8.84
CA LEU A 55 3.16 -9.21 8.26
C LEU A 55 2.16 -9.65 9.33
N THR A 56 1.10 -8.87 9.50
CA THR A 56 -0.07 -9.23 10.31
C THR A 56 -1.23 -9.68 9.43
N ASP A 57 -2.26 -10.27 10.04
CA ASP A 57 -3.47 -10.66 9.31
C ASP A 57 -4.18 -9.46 8.70
N GLU A 58 -4.22 -8.32 9.41
CA GLU A 58 -4.82 -7.08 8.90
C GLU A 58 -4.11 -6.55 7.65
N LEU A 59 -2.77 -6.61 7.64
CA LEU A 59 -1.96 -6.21 6.49
C LEU A 59 -2.13 -7.18 5.31
N ARG A 60 -2.26 -8.48 5.59
CA ARG A 60 -2.54 -9.49 4.55
C ARG A 60 -3.89 -9.23 3.89
N GLU A 61 -4.91 -8.95 4.68
CA GLU A 61 -6.24 -8.60 4.19
C GLU A 61 -6.25 -7.31 3.36
N ILE A 62 -5.54 -6.26 3.79
CA ILE A 62 -5.41 -5.02 3.00
C ILE A 62 -4.77 -5.32 1.64
N ARG A 63 -3.64 -6.05 1.64
CA ARG A 63 -2.96 -6.42 0.39
C ARG A 63 -3.88 -7.19 -0.55
N GLN A 64 -4.59 -8.20 -0.03
CA GLN A 64 -5.48 -9.02 -0.85
C GLN A 64 -6.62 -8.19 -1.46
N LEU A 65 -7.24 -7.33 -0.65
CA LEU A 65 -8.33 -6.47 -1.10
C LEU A 65 -7.88 -5.51 -2.21
N ILE A 66 -6.65 -5.00 -2.13
CA ILE A 66 -6.05 -4.18 -3.20
C ILE A 66 -5.90 -5.00 -4.48
N LEU A 67 -5.28 -6.18 -4.41
CA LEU A 67 -5.01 -7.01 -5.57
C LEU A 67 -6.29 -7.46 -6.29
N GLU A 68 -7.39 -7.67 -5.55
CA GLU A 68 -8.67 -8.12 -6.11
C GLU A 68 -9.48 -7.02 -6.80
N LYS A 69 -9.32 -5.75 -6.39
CA LYS A 69 -10.20 -4.64 -6.81
C LYS A 69 -9.51 -3.57 -7.65
N SER A 70 -8.18 -3.62 -7.81
CA SER A 70 -7.45 -2.60 -8.59
C SER A 70 -7.84 -2.55 -10.08
N ASP A 71 -8.38 -3.63 -10.67
CA ASP A 71 -8.84 -3.65 -12.07
C ASP A 71 -10.08 -2.77 -12.30
N LEU A 72 -10.82 -2.42 -11.23
CA LEU A 72 -11.98 -1.54 -11.29
C LEU A 72 -11.63 -0.16 -11.86
N VAL A 73 -10.41 0.32 -11.68
CA VAL A 73 -9.97 1.63 -12.22
C VAL A 73 -10.18 1.76 -13.74
N ILE A 74 -10.19 0.63 -14.47
CA ILE A 74 -10.43 0.57 -15.92
C ILE A 74 -11.89 0.20 -16.21
N ARG A 75 -12.51 -0.63 -15.38
CA ARG A 75 -13.81 -1.26 -15.65
C ARG A 75 -15.00 -0.44 -15.17
N ASP A 76 -14.85 0.21 -14.02
CA ASP A 76 -15.87 0.99 -13.33
C ASP A 76 -15.22 1.97 -12.36
N GLU A 77 -14.99 3.20 -12.84
CA GLU A 77 -14.35 4.26 -12.06
C GLU A 77 -15.10 4.57 -10.76
N LYS A 78 -16.43 4.50 -10.78
CA LYS A 78 -17.25 4.76 -9.58
C LYS A 78 -17.05 3.66 -8.54
N ALA A 79 -17.09 2.39 -8.96
CA ALA A 79 -16.82 1.28 -8.07
C ALA A 79 -15.38 1.32 -7.52
N PHE A 80 -14.41 1.81 -8.31
CA PHE A 80 -13.05 2.01 -7.84
C PHE A 80 -12.98 3.08 -6.73
N ILE A 81 -13.70 4.20 -6.86
CA ILE A 81 -13.77 5.22 -5.80
C ILE A 81 -14.41 4.65 -4.53
N GLU A 82 -15.53 3.93 -4.65
CA GLU A 82 -16.19 3.29 -3.50
C GLU A 82 -15.27 2.27 -2.81
N PHE A 83 -14.43 1.57 -3.57
CA PHE A 83 -13.39 0.70 -3.06
C PHE A 83 -12.29 1.46 -2.28
N LEU A 84 -11.87 2.64 -2.75
CA LEU A 84 -10.93 3.48 -2.00
C LEU A 84 -11.51 3.94 -0.65
N ASP A 85 -12.80 4.25 -0.62
CA ASP A 85 -13.52 4.59 0.62
C ASP A 85 -13.56 3.39 1.58
N GLU A 86 -13.84 2.20 1.08
CA GLU A 86 -13.83 0.94 1.85
C GLU A 86 -12.45 0.67 2.47
N LEU A 87 -11.38 0.82 1.69
CA LEU A 87 -10.00 0.67 2.16
C LEU A 87 -9.67 1.66 3.27
N SER A 88 -10.04 2.92 3.08
CA SER A 88 -9.82 3.99 4.06
C SER A 88 -10.54 3.69 5.38
N LEU A 89 -11.78 3.20 5.30
CA LEU A 89 -12.55 2.79 6.49
C LEU A 89 -11.92 1.58 7.19
N LYS A 90 -11.42 0.59 6.43
CA LYS A 90 -10.71 -0.56 6.99
C LYS A 90 -9.46 -0.13 7.76
N LEU A 91 -8.65 0.75 7.18
CA LEU A 91 -7.49 1.33 7.85
C LEU A 91 -7.88 2.06 9.13
N ALA A 92 -8.91 2.90 9.09
CA ALA A 92 -9.40 3.62 10.27
C ALA A 92 -9.83 2.67 11.40
N ARG A 93 -10.48 1.54 11.07
CA ARG A 93 -10.85 0.50 12.04
C ARG A 93 -9.63 -0.18 12.67
N ILE A 94 -8.62 -0.51 11.85
CA ILE A 94 -7.37 -1.11 12.33
C ILE A 94 -6.68 -0.15 13.31
N ILE A 95 -6.56 1.13 12.94
CA ILE A 95 -5.99 2.16 13.81
C ILE A 95 -6.76 2.20 15.13
N LYS A 96 -8.10 2.33 15.09
CA LYS A 96 -8.94 2.39 16.28
C LYS A 96 -8.75 1.18 17.21
N ASN A 97 -8.66 -0.02 16.65
CA ASN A 97 -8.50 -1.26 17.42
C ASN A 97 -7.10 -1.41 18.04
N ASN A 98 -6.11 -0.72 17.50
CA ASN A 98 -4.72 -0.76 17.97
C ASN A 98 -4.32 0.48 18.78
N LEU A 99 -5.22 1.46 18.95
CA LEU A 99 -4.97 2.58 19.85
C LEU A 99 -4.94 2.07 21.30
N PRO A 100 -3.92 2.44 22.10
CA PRO A 100 -3.89 2.08 23.50
C PRO A 100 -5.12 2.67 24.20
N SER A 101 -5.81 1.85 25.00
CA SER A 101 -6.95 2.33 25.79
C SER A 101 -6.48 3.44 26.72
N SER A 102 -7.24 4.54 26.82
CA SER A 102 -6.94 5.74 27.62
C SER A 102 -6.80 5.51 29.13
N LYS A 103 -6.74 4.24 29.59
CA LYS A 103 -6.66 3.81 30.99
C LYS A 103 -5.25 3.38 31.42
N GLU A 104 -4.26 3.35 30.54
CA GLU A 104 -2.88 2.94 30.87
C GLU A 104 -1.89 4.12 30.99
N VAL A 105 -2.38 5.36 31.02
CA VAL A 105 -1.57 6.51 31.46
C VAL A 105 -1.95 6.82 32.91
N LYS A 106 -1.32 6.10 33.84
CA LYS A 106 -1.21 6.49 35.25
C LYS A 106 0.24 6.38 35.68
#